data_AF-A0A851DGT1-F1
#
_entry.id   AF-A0A851DGT1-F1
#
_cell.length_a   1.000
_cell.length_b   1.000
_cell.length_c   1.000
_cell.angle_alpha   90.00
_cell.angle_beta   90.00
_cell.angle_gamma   90.00
#
_symmetry.space_group_name_H-M   'P 1'
#
loop_
_entity.id
_entity.type
_entity.pdbx_description
1 polymer ?
#
loop_
_entity_poly.entity_id
_entity_poly.type
_entity_poly.pdbx_seq_one_letter_code
_entity_poly.pdbx_strand_id
1 'polypeptide(L)'
;RPMRIFVNDDRHVMAKHSAVYPTQEELEAVQNMVSHTERALKAVSDWIDEQEKVGGEQPETESMETAAEEENKEGGDQKVTEQLTRTLRGVMRVGLVAKGLLLKGDLDLELVLLCKDKPTTELLEKVADNLGVQLAVSKTPRGLPQPIIQSVGDAAIVIKNTKEPPLTLTIHLTSPVVREELEKQLAGETLSVTDSPDVLDRQKCLAALASLRHAKWFQARANGLKSCVIVIRVLRDLCTRVPTWAPLRGWPLELLCEKSIGTANRPMGAGEALRRVLECLASGIVMPDGSGIYDPCEKEATDAIGHLDRQQREDITQSAQHALRLAAFGQLHKVLGMDPLPSKMPKKPKNENPVDYTVQIPPSTTYAVTPMKRPMEEDGEEKSPSKKKKKIQKK
;
A
#
# COMPACT_ATOMS: atom_id res chain seq x y z
N ARG A 1 -16.02 -11.98 -31.70
CA ARG A 1 -14.86 -11.32 -32.36
C ARG A 1 -13.61 -12.07 -31.94
N PRO A 2 -12.67 -12.40 -32.86
CA PRO A 2 -11.40 -13.03 -32.47
C PRO A 2 -10.65 -12.11 -31.48
N MET A 3 -10.01 -12.71 -30.47
CA MET A 3 -9.26 -11.99 -29.44
C MET A 3 -8.14 -11.16 -30.09
N ARG A 4 -8.18 -9.83 -29.91
CA ARG A 4 -7.05 -8.98 -30.26
C ARG A 4 -5.99 -9.12 -29.18
N ILE A 5 -4.87 -9.75 -29.52
CA ILE A 5 -3.73 -9.86 -28.64
C ILE A 5 -2.88 -8.60 -28.81
N PHE A 6 -2.73 -7.80 -27.76
CA PHE A 6 -1.99 -6.54 -27.78
C PHE A 6 -0.49 -6.75 -27.52
N VAL A 7 0.13 -7.72 -28.22
CA VAL A 7 1.53 -8.14 -27.97
C VAL A 7 2.52 -6.96 -28.03
N ASN A 8 2.30 -6.02 -28.96
CA ASN A 8 3.16 -4.86 -29.08
C ASN A 8 3.01 -3.91 -27.90
N ASP A 9 1.78 -3.67 -27.44
CA ASP A 9 1.51 -2.79 -26.30
C ASP A 9 2.05 -3.41 -25.02
N ASP A 10 1.87 -4.72 -24.82
CA ASP A 10 2.45 -5.45 -23.69
C ASP A 10 3.98 -5.26 -23.61
N ARG A 11 4.68 -5.35 -24.75
CA ARG A 11 6.13 -5.12 -24.79
C ARG A 11 6.51 -3.70 -24.36
N HIS A 12 5.78 -2.69 -24.85
CA HIS A 12 6.08 -1.30 -24.50
C HIS A 12 5.76 -1.01 -23.04
N VAL A 13 4.63 -1.50 -22.51
CA VAL A 13 4.28 -1.33 -21.10
C VAL A 13 5.29 -2.02 -20.20
N MET A 14 5.71 -3.25 -20.52
CA MET A 14 6.73 -3.96 -19.74
C MET A 14 8.10 -3.28 -19.83
N ALA A 15 8.50 -2.80 -21.01
CA ALA A 15 9.77 -2.06 -21.15
C ALA A 15 9.74 -0.75 -20.36
N LYS A 16 8.63 -0.01 -20.40
CA LYS A 16 8.45 1.21 -19.60
C LYS A 16 8.46 0.88 -18.11
N HIS A 17 7.75 -0.18 -17.69
CA HIS A 17 7.74 -0.67 -16.31
C HIS A 17 9.15 -0.99 -15.83
N SER A 18 9.94 -1.74 -16.59
CA SER A 18 11.34 -2.04 -16.24
C SER A 18 12.20 -0.77 -16.15
N ALA A 19 11.97 0.22 -17.01
CA ALA A 19 12.73 1.47 -17.01
C ALA A 19 12.45 2.35 -15.77
N VAL A 20 11.24 2.27 -15.21
CA VAL A 20 10.83 3.04 -14.02
C VAL A 20 10.90 2.22 -12.73
N TYR A 21 11.12 0.91 -12.83
CA TYR A 21 11.25 0.03 -11.67
C TYR A 21 12.51 0.40 -10.87
N PRO A 22 12.46 0.43 -9.53
CA PRO A 22 13.62 0.71 -8.71
C PRO A 22 14.76 -0.28 -8.98
N THR A 23 15.98 0.21 -8.92
CA THR A 23 17.18 -0.63 -8.99
C THR A 23 17.28 -1.55 -7.77
N GLN A 24 18.03 -2.64 -7.89
CA GLN A 24 18.27 -3.54 -6.76
C GLN A 24 18.92 -2.81 -5.56
N GLU A 25 19.82 -1.86 -5.82
CA GLU A 25 20.44 -1.05 -4.77
C GLU A 25 19.43 -0.15 -4.04
N GLU A 26 18.50 0.47 -4.77
CA GLU A 26 17.41 1.26 -4.17
C GLU A 26 16.52 0.38 -3.29
N LEU A 27 16.13 -0.81 -3.78
CA LEU A 27 15.29 -1.75 -3.00
C LEU A 27 15.99 -2.27 -1.75
N GLU A 28 17.28 -2.58 -1.84
CA GLU A 28 18.09 -2.99 -0.68
C GLU A 28 18.23 -1.86 0.34
N ALA A 29 18.42 -0.62 -0.12
CA ALA A 29 18.47 0.54 0.76
C ALA A 29 17.14 0.76 1.49
N VAL A 30 16.01 0.65 0.77
CA VAL A 30 14.67 0.74 1.35
C VAL A 30 14.43 -0.39 2.36
N GLN A 31 14.70 -1.64 1.99
CA GLN A 31 14.51 -2.79 2.89
C GLN A 31 15.34 -2.65 4.16
N ASN A 32 16.60 -2.21 4.04
CA ASN A 32 17.47 -1.99 5.19
C ASN A 32 16.92 -0.89 6.10
N MET A 33 16.51 0.26 5.56
CA MET A 33 15.98 1.36 6.36
C MET A 33 14.68 0.97 7.08
N VAL A 34 13.74 0.35 6.36
CA VAL A 34 12.46 -0.12 6.91
C VAL A 34 12.69 -1.19 7.97
N SER A 35 13.51 -2.21 7.70
CA SER A 35 13.77 -3.30 8.66
C SER A 35 14.50 -2.83 9.93
N HIS A 36 15.46 -1.90 9.82
CA HIS A 36 16.11 -1.31 11.00
C HIS A 36 15.11 -0.52 11.83
N THR A 37 14.29 0.31 11.19
CA THR A 37 13.28 1.13 11.88
C THR A 37 12.23 0.25 12.56
N GLU A 38 11.73 -0.79 11.90
CA GLU A 38 10.77 -1.73 12.49
C GLU A 38 11.34 -2.43 13.73
N ARG A 39 12.58 -2.93 13.66
CA ARG A 39 13.23 -3.55 14.82
C ARG A 39 13.46 -2.56 15.96
N ALA A 40 13.88 -1.33 15.64
CA ALA A 40 14.10 -0.30 16.64
C ALA A 40 12.78 0.11 17.31
N LEU A 41 11.70 0.32 16.55
CA LEU A 41 10.36 0.60 17.10
C LEU A 41 9.83 -0.54 17.96
N LYS A 42 10.14 -1.80 17.60
CA LYS A 42 9.80 -2.94 18.45
C LYS A 42 10.53 -2.91 19.80
N ALA A 43 11.82 -2.56 19.79
CA ALA A 43 12.59 -2.38 21.02
C ALA A 43 12.09 -1.17 21.83
N VAL A 44 11.66 -0.08 21.17
CA VAL A 44 11.01 1.06 21.84
C VAL A 44 9.71 0.62 22.52
N SER A 45 8.88 -0.17 21.83
CA SER A 45 7.66 -0.74 22.42
C SER A 45 7.96 -1.58 23.64
N ASP A 46 8.91 -2.51 23.56
CA ASP A 46 9.28 -3.37 24.70
C ASP A 46 9.78 -2.55 25.90
N TRP A 47 10.58 -1.51 25.65
CA TRP A 47 11.06 -0.62 26.70
C TRP A 47 9.95 0.20 27.36
N ILE A 48 8.97 0.71 26.59
CA ILE A 48 7.81 1.42 27.16
C ILE A 48 7.01 0.45 28.04
N ASP A 49 6.75 -0.76 27.54
CA ASP A 49 5.99 -1.79 28.27
C ASP A 49 6.70 -2.22 29.58
N GLU A 50 8.04 -2.30 29.57
CA GLU A 50 8.83 -2.59 30.77
C GLU A 50 8.77 -1.46 31.80
N GLN A 51 8.82 -0.21 31.37
CA GLN A 51 8.69 0.94 32.28
C GLN A 51 7.32 1.00 32.96
N GLU A 52 6.26 0.73 32.21
CA GLU A 52 4.89 0.72 32.75
C GLU A 52 4.71 -0.38 33.80
N LYS A 53 5.31 -1.56 33.58
CA LYS A 53 5.30 -2.66 34.56
C LYS A 53 6.05 -2.36 35.86
N VAL A 54 7.06 -1.48 35.82
CA VAL A 54 7.88 -1.10 36.98
C VAL A 54 7.31 0.13 37.71
N GLY A 55 6.48 0.95 37.03
CA GLY A 55 6.01 2.25 37.51
C GLY A 55 4.69 2.29 38.29
N GLY A 56 3.81 1.28 38.23
CA GLY A 56 2.59 1.27 39.05
C GLY A 56 1.51 0.24 38.66
N GLU A 57 0.95 -0.37 39.71
CA GLU A 57 -0.27 -1.18 39.83
C GLU A 57 -0.37 -2.45 38.98
N GLN A 58 -0.21 -3.60 39.65
CA GLN A 58 -0.82 -4.85 39.20
C GLN A 58 -2.31 -4.57 38.90
N PRO A 59 -2.84 -4.97 37.74
CA PRO A 59 -4.28 -5.08 37.63
C PRO A 59 -4.70 -6.14 38.66
N GLU A 60 -5.53 -5.75 39.62
CA GLU A 60 -6.23 -6.70 40.46
C GLU A 60 -6.88 -7.73 39.54
N THR A 61 -6.48 -8.98 39.70
CA THR A 61 -7.16 -10.12 39.11
C THR A 61 -8.55 -10.17 39.73
N GLU A 62 -9.53 -9.52 39.13
CA GLU A 62 -10.93 -9.83 39.40
C GLU A 62 -11.19 -11.25 38.88
N SER A 63 -11.20 -12.17 39.84
CA SER A 63 -11.72 -13.52 39.73
C SER A 63 -13.16 -13.48 39.21
N MET A 64 -13.36 -13.94 37.98
CA MET A 64 -14.67 -14.39 37.53
C MET A 64 -14.55 -15.86 37.12
N GLU A 65 -14.64 -16.73 38.13
CA GLU A 65 -14.99 -18.13 37.93
C GLU A 65 -16.44 -18.21 37.47
N THR A 66 -16.68 -18.72 36.26
CA THR A 66 -17.65 -19.80 36.03
C THR A 66 -17.40 -20.50 34.69
N ALA A 67 -17.01 -21.78 34.81
CA ALA A 67 -17.37 -22.95 34.00
C ALA A 67 -17.09 -22.99 32.48
N ALA A 68 -15.97 -23.64 32.17
CA ALA A 68 -15.71 -24.67 31.15
C ALA A 68 -16.74 -24.98 30.05
N GLU A 69 -16.29 -25.04 28.80
CA GLU A 69 -16.01 -26.31 28.07
C GLU A 69 -15.23 -26.04 26.76
N GLU A 70 -14.07 -26.72 26.64
CA GLU A 70 -13.40 -27.35 25.46
C GLU A 70 -13.34 -26.57 24.10
N GLU A 71 -12.23 -26.47 23.35
CA GLU A 71 -11.14 -27.41 23.08
C GLU A 71 -10.01 -26.69 22.28
N ASN A 72 -8.74 -26.99 22.61
CA ASN A 72 -7.51 -26.91 21.78
C ASN A 72 -7.39 -25.92 20.60
N LYS A 73 -6.56 -24.87 20.76
CA LYS A 73 -5.62 -24.39 19.72
C LYS A 73 -4.38 -23.73 20.34
N GLU A 74 -3.23 -24.32 20.06
CA GLU A 74 -1.91 -23.97 20.57
C GLU A 74 -1.40 -22.57 20.12
N GLY A 75 -0.82 -21.82 21.07
CA GLY A 75 0.32 -20.92 20.87
C GLY A 75 0.12 -19.54 20.22
N GLY A 76 -1.03 -19.28 19.59
CA GLY A 76 -1.30 -18.01 18.88
C GLY A 76 -1.90 -16.89 19.75
N ASP A 77 -2.86 -17.22 20.61
CA ASP A 77 -3.74 -16.22 21.24
C ASP A 77 -3.08 -15.40 22.36
N GLN A 78 -2.12 -15.96 23.09
CA GLN A 78 -1.45 -15.22 24.18
C GLN A 78 -0.64 -14.02 23.65
N LYS A 79 0.04 -14.16 22.50
CA LYS A 79 0.82 -13.06 21.89
C LYS A 79 -0.05 -11.94 21.32
N VAL A 80 -1.23 -12.28 20.78
CA VAL A 80 -2.18 -11.29 20.24
C VAL A 80 -2.84 -10.52 21.39
N THR A 81 -3.19 -11.22 22.47
CA THR A 81 -3.79 -10.61 23.67
C THR A 81 -2.80 -9.69 24.39
N GLU A 82 -1.53 -10.08 24.51
CA GLU A 82 -0.47 -9.21 25.04
C GLU A 82 -0.19 -7.98 24.17
N GLN A 83 -0.37 -8.03 22.85
CA GLN A 83 -0.15 -6.86 21.99
C GLN A 83 -1.24 -5.79 22.11
N LEU A 84 -2.44 -6.17 22.54
CA LEU A 84 -3.58 -5.26 22.64
C LEU A 84 -3.55 -4.39 23.91
N THR A 85 -2.83 -4.84 24.94
CA THR A 85 -2.69 -4.15 26.23
C THR A 85 -1.55 -3.12 26.26
N ARG A 86 -0.55 -3.29 25.39
CA ARG A 86 0.62 -2.41 25.24
C ARG A 86 0.24 -1.02 24.75
N THR A 87 0.99 -0.01 25.19
CA THR A 87 0.85 1.38 24.74
C THR A 87 1.11 1.53 23.24
N LEU A 88 2.14 0.84 22.72
CA LEU A 88 2.41 0.73 21.29
C LEU A 88 1.93 -0.64 20.78
N ARG A 89 0.85 -0.64 19.99
CA ARG A 89 0.21 -1.87 19.50
C ARG A 89 0.92 -2.51 18.30
N GLY A 90 1.60 -1.70 17.49
CA GLY A 90 2.42 -2.23 16.40
C GLY A 90 2.74 -1.23 15.30
N VAL A 91 3.61 -1.66 14.39
CA VAL A 91 4.05 -0.86 13.23
C VAL A 91 3.53 -1.48 11.95
N MET A 92 3.02 -0.64 11.06
CA MET A 92 2.42 -1.03 9.81
C MET A 92 3.08 -0.27 8.66
N ARG A 93 3.55 -0.99 7.65
CA ARG A 93 3.95 -0.37 6.38
C ARG A 93 2.70 0.20 5.72
N VAL A 94 2.80 1.43 5.20
CA VAL A 94 1.75 2.05 4.37
C VAL A 94 2.36 2.63 3.08
N GLY A 95 1.56 3.39 2.32
CA GLY A 95 2.06 4.11 1.15
C GLY A 95 2.66 3.20 0.08
N LEU A 96 3.72 3.69 -0.57
CA LEU A 96 4.39 3.00 -1.68
C LEU A 96 5.05 1.69 -1.26
N VAL A 97 5.62 1.67 -0.05
CA VAL A 97 6.34 0.51 0.50
C VAL A 97 5.38 -0.66 0.68
N ALA A 98 4.23 -0.43 1.31
CA ALA A 98 3.26 -1.48 1.57
C ALA A 98 2.60 -2.02 0.31
N LYS A 99 2.46 -1.18 -0.72
CA LYS A 99 1.74 -1.49 -1.96
C LYS A 99 2.68 -1.99 -3.07
N GLY A 100 3.99 -2.00 -2.82
CA GLY A 100 4.98 -2.30 -3.85
C GLY A 100 4.93 -1.32 -5.02
N LEU A 101 4.74 -0.02 -4.76
CA LEU A 101 4.56 1.00 -5.80
C LEU A 101 5.75 1.95 -5.95
N LEU A 102 6.90 1.63 -5.35
CA LEU A 102 8.13 2.40 -5.51
C LEU A 102 8.54 2.42 -6.98
N LEU A 103 8.99 3.57 -7.44
CA LEU A 103 9.62 3.84 -8.71
C LEU A 103 11.04 4.33 -8.47
N LYS A 104 11.89 4.25 -9.50
CA LYS A 104 13.25 4.78 -9.46
C LYS A 104 13.24 6.25 -9.04
N GLY A 105 14.09 6.60 -8.07
CA GLY A 105 14.19 7.95 -7.52
C GLY A 105 13.16 8.30 -6.45
N ASP A 106 12.27 7.39 -6.04
CA ASP A 106 11.45 7.62 -4.84
C ASP A 106 12.34 7.61 -3.59
N LEU A 107 12.19 8.65 -2.77
CA LEU A 107 12.96 8.82 -1.53
C LEU A 107 12.08 8.75 -0.28
N ASP A 108 10.78 8.95 -0.43
CA ASP A 108 9.84 9.04 0.69
C ASP A 108 9.22 7.67 0.99
N LEU A 109 9.35 7.25 2.24
CA LEU A 109 8.86 5.99 2.79
C LEU A 109 7.94 6.29 3.98
N GLU A 110 6.93 5.46 4.20
CA GLU A 110 5.90 5.71 5.21
C GLU A 110 5.60 4.47 6.06
N LEU A 111 5.59 4.66 7.37
CA LEU A 111 5.12 3.71 8.37
C LEU A 111 4.02 4.35 9.22
N VAL A 112 3.14 3.53 9.78
CA VAL A 112 2.17 3.93 10.80
C VAL A 112 2.48 3.19 12.09
N LEU A 113 2.70 3.93 13.17
CA LEU A 113 2.81 3.42 14.53
C LEU A 113 1.43 3.52 15.20
N LEU A 114 0.84 2.37 15.54
CA LEU A 114 -0.44 2.31 16.21
C LEU A 114 -0.26 2.39 17.72
N CYS A 115 -0.90 3.38 18.33
CA CYS A 115 -0.99 3.56 19.77
C CYS A 115 -2.32 2.97 20.28
N LYS A 116 -2.33 2.56 21.55
CA LYS A 116 -3.55 2.15 22.27
C LYS A 116 -4.50 3.34 22.40
N ASP A 117 -4.03 4.40 23.05
CA ASP A 117 -4.76 5.65 23.24
C ASP A 117 -4.33 6.69 22.21
N LYS A 118 -5.02 7.84 22.19
CA LYS A 118 -4.69 8.93 21.26
C LYS A 118 -3.24 9.37 21.49
N PRO A 119 -2.42 9.45 20.43
CA PRO A 119 -1.03 9.81 20.60
C PRO A 119 -0.93 11.26 21.08
N THR A 120 0.00 11.50 21.99
CA THR A 120 0.28 12.83 22.56
C THR A 120 1.67 13.31 22.14
N THR A 121 1.93 14.59 22.38
CA THR A 121 3.25 15.20 22.17
C THR A 121 4.31 14.53 23.05
N GLU A 122 3.98 14.22 24.30
CA GLU A 122 4.88 13.50 25.22
C GLU A 122 5.21 12.09 24.71
N LEU A 123 4.22 11.35 24.19
CA LEU A 123 4.46 10.05 23.61
C LEU A 123 5.34 10.15 22.35
N LEU A 124 5.11 11.15 21.51
CA LEU A 124 5.91 11.40 20.30
C LEU A 124 7.39 11.63 20.67
N GLU A 125 7.65 12.49 21.66
CA GLU A 125 8.99 12.78 22.17
C GLU A 125 9.65 11.53 22.77
N LYS A 126 8.92 10.82 23.65
CA LYS A 126 9.40 9.58 24.29
C LYS A 126 9.77 8.51 23.26
N VAL A 127 8.98 8.36 22.20
CA VAL A 127 9.27 7.44 21.10
C VAL A 127 10.47 7.93 20.29
N ALA A 128 10.54 9.21 19.94
CA ALA A 128 11.64 9.77 19.14
C ALA A 128 13.00 9.64 19.83
N ASP A 129 13.09 9.98 21.12
CA ASP A 129 14.32 9.91 21.90
C ASP A 129 14.82 8.48 22.03
N ASN A 130 13.94 7.56 22.45
CA ASN A 130 14.32 6.16 22.59
C ASN A 130 14.63 5.51 21.23
N LEU A 131 13.93 5.91 20.16
CA LEU A 131 14.23 5.43 18.82
C LEU A 131 15.66 5.79 18.39
N GLY A 132 16.14 6.98 18.75
CA GLY A 132 17.55 7.38 18.58
C GLY A 132 18.52 6.45 19.29
N VAL A 133 18.21 6.07 20.53
CA VAL A 133 19.00 5.11 21.31
C VAL A 133 19.01 3.73 20.65
N GLN A 134 17.84 3.20 20.29
CA GLN A 134 17.71 1.85 19.71
C GLN A 134 18.39 1.73 18.33
N LEU A 135 18.33 2.79 17.52
CA LEU A 135 19.02 2.85 16.22
C LEU A 135 20.54 2.93 16.38
N ALA A 136 21.04 3.61 17.43
CA ALA A 136 22.47 3.65 17.72
C ALA A 136 23.03 2.30 18.20
N VAL A 137 22.25 1.54 18.99
CA VAL A 137 22.63 0.21 19.49
C VAL A 137 22.66 -0.84 18.37
N SER A 138 21.78 -0.70 17.39
CA SER A 138 21.65 -1.59 16.23
C SER A 138 22.76 -1.33 15.20
N LYS A 139 24.03 -1.64 15.55
CA LYS A 139 25.26 -1.47 14.74
C LYS A 139 25.01 -1.37 13.22
N THR A 140 24.78 -0.16 12.71
CA THR A 140 24.90 0.12 11.28
C THR A 140 26.40 0.08 10.93
N PRO A 141 26.82 -0.59 9.83
CA PRO A 141 28.25 -0.76 9.49
C PRO A 141 29.03 0.54 9.20
N ARG A 142 28.38 1.71 9.29
CA ARG A 142 28.96 3.04 9.12
C ARG A 142 28.31 3.96 10.16
N GLY A 143 28.95 4.07 11.33
CA GLY A 143 28.43 4.73 12.54
C GLY A 143 28.25 6.24 12.43
N LEU A 144 27.33 6.69 11.57
CA LEU A 144 26.82 8.07 11.58
C LEU A 144 25.40 8.06 12.14
N PRO A 145 25.09 8.94 13.12
CA PRO A 145 23.74 9.06 13.66
C PRO A 145 22.78 9.48 12.54
N GLN A 146 21.69 8.73 12.37
CA GLN A 146 20.62 9.12 11.45
C GLN A 146 19.87 10.29 12.08
N PRO A 147 19.67 11.43 11.38
CA PRO A 147 18.88 12.52 11.91
C PRO A 147 17.43 12.06 12.12
N ILE A 148 16.96 12.17 13.36
CA ILE A 148 15.59 11.94 13.77
C ILE A 148 14.98 13.31 14.03
N ILE A 149 13.89 13.62 13.33
CA ILE A 149 13.19 14.90 13.40
C ILE A 149 11.76 14.61 13.82
N GLN A 150 11.36 15.08 14.99
CA GLN A 150 9.97 15.04 15.43
C GLN A 150 9.19 16.21 14.82
N SER A 151 8.00 15.93 14.29
CA SER A 151 7.05 16.94 13.80
C SER A 151 5.72 16.76 14.52
N VAL A 152 5.51 17.57 15.56
CA VAL A 152 4.24 17.59 16.33
C VAL A 152 3.08 17.97 15.41
N GLY A 153 3.28 18.96 14.54
CA GLY A 153 2.25 19.43 13.60
C GLY A 153 1.84 18.41 12.52
N ASP A 154 2.67 17.42 12.24
CA ASP A 154 2.35 16.32 11.32
C ASP A 154 2.02 15.00 12.03
N ALA A 155 1.99 15.01 13.36
CA ALA A 155 1.87 13.81 14.19
C ALA A 155 2.86 12.69 13.78
N ALA A 156 4.12 13.07 13.52
CA ALA A 156 5.07 12.18 12.85
C ALA A 156 6.51 12.31 13.34
N ILE A 157 7.28 11.23 13.16
CA ILE A 157 8.73 11.16 13.34
C ILE A 157 9.37 10.90 11.98
N VAL A 158 10.32 11.73 11.58
CA VAL A 158 11.02 11.64 10.30
C VAL A 158 12.46 11.17 10.54
N ILE A 159 12.83 10.07 9.89
CA ILE A 159 14.20 9.53 9.89
C ILE A 159 14.77 9.75 8.50
N LYS A 160 15.99 10.29 8.39
CA LYS A 160 16.71 10.33 7.12
C LYS A 160 17.95 9.46 7.17
N ASN A 161 18.27 8.79 6.06
CA ASN A 161 19.55 8.11 5.94
C ASN A 161 20.67 9.10 5.56
N THR A 162 21.90 8.61 5.50
CA THR A 162 23.10 9.40 5.19
C THR A 162 23.52 9.32 3.71
N LYS A 163 22.70 8.73 2.84
CA LYS A 163 22.96 8.70 1.39
C LYS A 163 22.59 10.06 0.76
N GLU A 164 23.16 10.37 -0.39
CA GLU A 164 22.77 11.52 -1.21
C GLU A 164 22.18 11.05 -2.55
N PRO A 165 20.91 11.39 -2.87
CA PRO A 165 19.93 12.05 -2.00
C PRO A 165 19.42 11.12 -0.87
N PRO A 166 19.00 11.67 0.29
CA PRO A 166 18.65 10.86 1.43
C PRO A 166 17.27 10.21 1.29
N LEU A 167 17.18 8.91 1.63
CA LEU A 167 15.89 8.30 1.89
C LEU A 167 15.31 8.92 3.16
N THR A 168 14.04 9.28 3.10
CA THR A 168 13.27 9.88 4.18
C THR A 168 12.15 8.90 4.55
N LEU A 169 12.16 8.42 5.78
CA LEU A 169 11.12 7.55 6.32
C LEU A 169 10.32 8.31 7.36
N THR A 170 9.03 8.45 7.11
CA THR A 170 8.07 9.12 7.99
C THR A 170 7.25 8.08 8.76
N ILE A 171 7.26 8.19 10.08
CA ILE A 171 6.48 7.34 11.00
C ILE A 171 5.32 8.18 11.51
N HIS A 172 4.11 7.89 11.06
CA HIS A 172 2.90 8.56 11.54
C HIS A 172 2.37 7.87 12.78
N LEU A 173 2.14 8.64 13.86
CA LEU A 173 1.51 8.13 15.07
C LEU A 173 0.00 8.29 14.95
N THR A 174 -0.75 7.26 15.32
CA THR A 174 -2.22 7.33 15.34
C THR A 174 -2.80 6.26 16.25
N SER A 175 -4.09 6.36 16.57
CA SER A 175 -4.83 5.35 17.33
C SER A 175 -6.23 5.14 16.72
N PRO A 176 -6.75 3.89 16.69
CA PRO A 176 -8.14 3.61 16.31
C PRO A 176 -9.17 4.48 17.03
N VAL A 177 -8.88 4.88 18.29
CA VAL A 177 -9.74 5.72 19.12
C VAL A 177 -10.06 7.06 18.45
N VAL A 178 -9.11 7.65 17.71
CA VAL A 178 -9.28 8.93 17.01
C VAL A 178 -10.45 8.86 16.01
N ARG A 179 -10.60 7.70 15.35
CA ARG A 179 -11.69 7.47 14.40
C ARG A 179 -12.99 7.13 15.11
N GLU A 180 -12.96 6.29 16.13
CA GLU A 180 -14.15 5.93 16.91
C GLU A 180 -14.84 7.17 17.47
N GLU A 181 -14.08 8.16 17.93
CA GLU A 181 -14.63 9.44 18.39
C GLU A 181 -15.20 10.30 17.29
N LEU A 182 -14.60 10.29 16.09
CA LEU A 182 -15.21 10.95 14.94
C LEU A 182 -16.57 10.36 14.62
N GLU A 183 -16.67 9.04 14.67
CA GLU A 183 -17.91 8.35 14.39
C GLU A 183 -18.96 8.63 15.47
N LYS A 184 -18.58 8.65 16.75
CA LYS A 184 -19.47 9.06 17.86
C LYS A 184 -19.95 10.50 17.73
N GLN A 185 -19.04 11.43 17.41
CA GLN A 185 -19.40 12.83 17.17
C GLN A 185 -20.39 12.97 16.00
N LEU A 186 -20.16 12.25 14.89
CA LEU A 186 -21.05 12.26 13.72
C LEU A 186 -22.40 11.60 14.03
N ALA A 187 -22.44 10.61 14.93
CA ALA A 187 -23.67 9.98 15.42
C ALA A 187 -24.44 10.85 16.44
N GLY A 188 -23.93 12.03 16.79
CA GLY A 188 -24.56 12.94 17.75
C GLY A 188 -24.37 12.54 19.22
N GLU A 189 -23.45 11.62 19.51
CA GLU A 189 -23.09 11.26 20.88
C GLU A 189 -22.18 12.33 21.51
N THR A 190 -22.48 12.73 22.74
CA THR A 190 -21.62 13.64 23.51
C THR A 190 -20.35 12.92 23.94
N LEU A 191 -19.19 13.45 23.54
CA LEU A 191 -17.91 12.97 24.03
C LEU A 191 -17.79 13.25 25.54
N SER A 192 -17.59 12.21 26.35
CA SER A 192 -17.45 12.31 27.80
C SER A 192 -16.03 12.67 28.25
N VAL A 193 -15.06 12.70 27.33
CA VAL A 193 -13.64 12.98 27.62
C VAL A 193 -13.25 14.29 26.95
N THR A 194 -12.92 15.30 27.74
CA THR A 194 -12.17 16.47 27.25
C THR A 194 -10.76 16.01 26.92
N ASP A 195 -10.37 16.18 25.66
CA ASP A 195 -9.02 15.86 25.21
C ASP A 195 -8.00 16.67 26.00
N SER A 196 -6.95 15.99 26.43
CA SER A 196 -5.77 16.64 26.99
C SER A 196 -5.18 17.58 25.91
N PRO A 197 -4.67 18.76 26.29
CA PRO A 197 -4.17 19.75 25.34
C PRO A 197 -2.92 19.27 24.57
N ASP A 198 -2.34 18.13 24.95
CA ASP A 198 -1.14 17.53 24.37
C ASP A 198 -1.43 16.50 23.25
N VAL A 199 -2.70 16.19 22.97
CA VAL A 199 -3.10 15.24 21.91
C VAL A 199 -2.66 15.75 20.54
N LEU A 200 -2.08 14.88 19.73
CA LEU A 200 -1.60 15.21 18.39
C LEU A 200 -2.75 15.57 17.44
N ASP A 201 -2.40 16.24 16.34
CA ASP A 201 -3.38 16.70 15.36
C ASP A 201 -4.29 15.55 14.87
N ARG A 202 -5.59 15.75 15.10
CA ARG A 202 -6.62 14.76 14.79
C ARG A 202 -6.70 14.43 13.30
N GLN A 203 -6.57 15.44 12.43
CA GLN A 203 -6.68 15.24 10.98
C GLN A 203 -5.50 14.43 10.46
N LYS A 204 -4.29 14.68 10.97
CA LYS A 204 -3.08 13.90 10.64
C LYS A 204 -3.21 12.44 11.09
N CYS A 205 -3.71 12.22 12.32
CA CYS A 205 -3.97 10.88 12.83
C CYS A 205 -5.01 10.12 11.99
N LEU A 206 -6.10 10.77 11.57
CA LEU A 206 -7.12 10.19 10.69
C LEU A 206 -6.56 9.86 9.30
N ALA A 207 -5.71 10.74 8.74
CA ALA A 207 -5.03 10.49 7.46
C ALA A 207 -4.10 9.27 7.52
N ALA A 208 -3.41 9.06 8.65
CA ALA A 208 -2.60 7.87 8.87
C ALA A 208 -3.46 6.59 8.92
N LEU A 209 -4.62 6.62 9.58
CA LEU A 209 -5.59 5.51 9.57
C LEU A 209 -6.21 5.25 8.20
N ALA A 210 -6.46 6.30 7.41
CA ALA A 210 -6.87 6.17 6.01
C ALA A 210 -5.79 5.45 5.19
N SER A 211 -4.53 5.87 5.30
CA SER A 211 -3.39 5.23 4.64
C SER A 211 -3.22 3.76 5.03
N LEU A 212 -3.46 3.42 6.29
CA LEU A 212 -3.49 2.03 6.76
C LEU A 212 -4.60 1.20 6.11
N ARG A 213 -5.82 1.76 5.99
CA ARG A 213 -6.93 1.12 5.27
C ARG A 213 -6.61 0.94 3.78
N HIS A 214 -6.06 1.96 3.14
CA HIS A 214 -5.66 1.91 1.73
C HIS A 214 -4.65 0.78 1.50
N ALA A 215 -3.65 0.63 2.38
CA ALA A 215 -2.67 -0.45 2.30
C ALA A 215 -3.32 -1.84 2.43
N LYS A 216 -4.21 -2.03 3.42
CA LYS A 216 -4.95 -3.29 3.60
C LYS A 216 -5.84 -3.61 2.40
N TRP A 217 -6.61 -2.64 1.92
CA TRP A 217 -7.45 -2.78 0.74
C TRP A 217 -6.60 -3.13 -0.50
N PHE A 218 -5.46 -2.45 -0.68
CA PHE A 218 -4.59 -2.68 -1.84
C PHE A 218 -4.08 -4.11 -1.87
N GLN A 219 -3.61 -4.62 -0.72
CA GLN A 219 -3.17 -6.01 -0.59
C GLN A 219 -4.29 -7.00 -0.91
N ALA A 220 -5.50 -6.75 -0.39
CA ALA A 220 -6.64 -7.64 -0.59
C ALA A 220 -7.23 -7.59 -2.02
N ARG A 221 -7.15 -6.45 -2.72
CA ARG A 221 -7.90 -6.20 -3.96
C ARG A 221 -7.03 -5.98 -5.19
N ALA A 222 -6.01 -5.13 -5.09
CA ALA A 222 -5.18 -4.72 -6.22
C ALA A 222 -3.97 -5.65 -6.44
N ASN A 223 -3.32 -6.13 -5.37
CA ASN A 223 -2.07 -6.89 -5.47
C ASN A 223 -2.23 -8.19 -6.28
N GLY A 224 -3.32 -8.93 -6.05
CA GLY A 224 -3.62 -10.16 -6.78
C GLY A 224 -4.26 -9.98 -8.16
N LEU A 225 -4.59 -8.74 -8.55
CA LEU A 225 -5.23 -8.47 -9.84
C LEU A 225 -4.16 -8.42 -10.95
N LYS A 226 -4.24 -9.35 -11.91
CA LYS A 226 -3.27 -9.46 -13.00
C LYS A 226 -3.05 -8.11 -13.69
N SER A 227 -1.77 -7.73 -13.83
CA SER A 227 -1.31 -6.47 -14.44
C SER A 227 -1.63 -5.17 -13.68
N CYS A 228 -2.44 -5.20 -12.62
CA CYS A 228 -2.87 -3.98 -11.91
C CYS A 228 -1.69 -3.19 -11.33
N VAL A 229 -0.84 -3.83 -10.53
CA VAL A 229 0.35 -3.19 -9.93
C VAL A 229 1.31 -2.63 -10.99
N ILE A 230 1.49 -3.35 -12.10
CA ILE A 230 2.34 -2.91 -13.23
C ILE A 230 1.77 -1.64 -13.85
N VAL A 231 0.45 -1.63 -14.13
CA VAL A 231 -0.23 -0.48 -14.74
C VAL A 231 -0.23 0.73 -13.81
N ILE A 232 -0.45 0.53 -12.50
CA ILE A 232 -0.37 1.61 -11.51
C ILE A 232 1.01 2.27 -11.52
N ARG A 233 2.10 1.49 -11.53
CA ARG A 233 3.47 2.01 -11.61
C ARG A 233 3.70 2.82 -12.88
N VAL A 234 3.27 2.31 -14.04
CA VAL A 234 3.42 3.00 -15.33
C VAL A 234 2.61 4.29 -15.38
N LEU A 235 1.38 4.28 -14.87
CA LEU A 235 0.54 5.48 -14.81
C LEU A 235 1.02 6.48 -13.75
N ARG A 236 1.66 6.03 -12.67
CA ARG A 236 2.28 6.91 -11.66
C ARG A 236 3.47 7.67 -12.25
N ASP A 237 4.28 7.01 -13.08
CA ASP A 237 5.29 7.70 -13.91
C ASP A 237 4.63 8.70 -14.88
N LEU A 238 3.52 8.32 -15.53
CA LEU A 238 2.79 9.23 -16.41
C LEU A 238 2.28 10.48 -15.68
N CYS A 239 1.72 10.32 -14.48
CA CYS A 239 1.29 11.43 -13.61
C CYS A 239 2.45 12.35 -13.22
N THR A 240 3.68 11.84 -13.21
CA THR A 240 4.88 12.63 -12.91
C THR A 240 5.37 13.39 -14.15
N ARG A 241 5.32 12.77 -15.33
CA ARG A 241 5.77 13.38 -16.59
C ARG A 241 4.76 14.36 -17.21
N VAL A 242 3.47 14.12 -17.00
CA VAL A 242 2.37 14.85 -17.64
C VAL A 242 1.54 15.55 -16.55
N PRO A 243 1.72 16.87 -16.34
CA PRO A 243 1.07 17.61 -15.26
C PRO A 243 -0.46 17.50 -15.20
N THR A 244 -1.11 17.36 -16.37
CA THR A 244 -2.55 17.11 -16.47
C THR A 244 -3.02 15.92 -15.63
N TRP A 245 -2.20 14.89 -15.48
CA TRP A 245 -2.54 13.67 -14.74
C TRP A 245 -2.12 13.71 -13.26
N ALA A 246 -1.35 14.72 -12.85
CA ALA A 246 -0.84 14.84 -11.49
C ALA A 246 -1.94 14.77 -10.40
N PRO A 247 -3.16 15.33 -10.58
CA PRO A 247 -4.23 15.24 -9.58
C PRO A 247 -4.70 13.82 -9.25
N LEU A 248 -4.43 12.83 -10.11
CA LEU A 248 -4.78 11.43 -9.88
C LEU A 248 -3.71 10.68 -9.06
N ARG A 249 -2.51 11.25 -8.88
CA ARG A 249 -1.37 10.57 -8.24
C ARG A 249 -1.74 10.11 -6.82
N GLY A 250 -1.47 8.83 -6.53
CA GLY A 250 -1.76 8.20 -5.24
C GLY A 250 -3.07 7.42 -5.26
N TRP A 251 -3.86 7.58 -4.21
CA TRP A 251 -5.08 6.79 -3.97
C TRP A 251 -6.10 6.79 -5.12
N PRO A 252 -6.40 7.92 -5.78
CA PRO A 252 -7.37 7.94 -6.88
C PRO A 252 -6.94 7.06 -8.06
N LEU A 253 -5.65 7.11 -8.43
CA LEU A 253 -5.09 6.27 -9.50
C LEU A 253 -5.13 4.77 -9.14
N GLU A 254 -4.84 4.42 -7.88
CA GLU A 254 -4.88 3.03 -7.43
C GLU A 254 -6.30 2.45 -7.55
N LEU A 255 -7.31 3.18 -7.08
CA LEU A 255 -8.72 2.80 -7.21
C LEU A 255 -9.18 2.73 -8.66
N LEU A 256 -8.81 3.74 -9.48
CA LEU A 256 -9.14 3.76 -10.90
C LEU A 256 -8.60 2.52 -11.62
N CYS A 257 -7.33 2.16 -11.37
CA CYS A 257 -6.72 1.00 -11.99
C CYS A 257 -7.42 -0.30 -11.55
N GLU A 258 -7.65 -0.49 -10.26
CA GLU A 258 -8.29 -1.72 -9.76
C GLU A 258 -9.73 -1.85 -10.26
N LYS A 259 -10.54 -0.79 -10.21
CA LYS A 259 -11.95 -0.84 -10.64
C LYS A 259 -12.07 -0.98 -12.15
N SER A 260 -11.24 -0.27 -12.92
CA SER A 260 -11.26 -0.42 -14.38
C SER A 260 -10.79 -1.82 -14.78
N ILE A 261 -9.64 -2.30 -14.31
CA ILE A 261 -9.11 -3.62 -14.68
C ILE A 261 -9.99 -4.74 -14.11
N GLY A 262 -10.43 -4.61 -12.86
CA GLY A 262 -11.16 -5.63 -12.11
C GLY A 262 -12.60 -5.87 -12.57
N THR A 263 -13.16 -4.98 -13.38
CA THR A 263 -14.46 -5.17 -14.03
C THR A 263 -14.37 -5.91 -15.37
N ALA A 264 -13.16 -6.29 -15.82
CA ALA A 264 -13.02 -7.14 -16.98
C ALA A 264 -13.34 -8.60 -16.62
N ASN A 265 -14.10 -9.27 -17.47
CA ASN A 265 -14.50 -10.67 -17.28
C ASN A 265 -13.37 -11.70 -17.52
N ARG A 266 -12.11 -11.24 -17.61
CA ARG A 266 -10.95 -12.10 -17.80
C ARG A 266 -9.65 -11.41 -17.38
N PRO A 267 -8.60 -12.18 -17.04
CA PRO A 267 -7.28 -11.62 -16.83
C PRO A 267 -6.72 -10.95 -18.10
N MET A 268 -6.11 -9.77 -17.94
CA MET A 268 -5.56 -8.98 -19.06
C MET A 268 -4.03 -8.90 -18.99
N GLY A 269 -3.38 -8.84 -20.16
CA GLY A 269 -1.98 -8.42 -20.28
C GLY A 269 -1.80 -6.95 -19.91
N ALA A 270 -0.56 -6.50 -19.74
CA ALA A 270 -0.27 -5.16 -19.25
C ALA A 270 -0.70 -4.05 -20.23
N GLY A 271 -0.53 -4.27 -21.53
CA GLY A 271 -0.97 -3.36 -22.59
C GLY A 271 -2.49 -3.24 -22.69
N GLU A 272 -3.18 -4.37 -22.57
CA GLU A 272 -4.64 -4.39 -22.55
C GLU A 272 -5.20 -3.75 -21.28
N ALA A 273 -4.63 -4.08 -20.12
CA ALA A 273 -5.03 -3.52 -18.84
C ALA A 273 -4.86 -1.98 -18.83
N LEU A 274 -3.72 -1.46 -19.30
CA LEU A 274 -3.49 -0.03 -19.45
C LEU A 274 -4.53 0.61 -20.38
N ARG A 275 -4.79 0.00 -21.55
CA ARG A 275 -5.80 0.48 -22.49
C ARG A 275 -7.18 0.58 -21.83
N ARG A 276 -7.56 -0.39 -21.01
CA ARG A 276 -8.83 -0.35 -20.28
C ARG A 276 -8.93 0.80 -19.28
N VAL A 277 -7.82 1.16 -18.61
CA VAL A 277 -7.79 2.37 -17.77
C VAL A 277 -8.03 3.63 -18.61
N LEU A 278 -7.40 3.71 -19.79
CA LEU A 278 -7.60 4.83 -20.72
C LEU A 278 -9.04 4.88 -21.24
N GLU A 279 -9.66 3.74 -21.54
CA GLU A 279 -11.08 3.64 -21.94
C GLU A 279 -12.01 4.13 -20.83
N CYS A 280 -11.76 3.74 -19.57
CA CYS A 280 -12.53 4.16 -18.41
C CYS A 280 -12.49 5.69 -18.22
N LEU A 281 -11.31 6.29 -18.30
CA LEU A 281 -11.18 7.76 -18.24
C LEU A 281 -11.81 8.45 -19.46
N ALA A 282 -11.60 7.89 -20.66
CA ALA A 282 -12.08 8.46 -21.91
C ALA A 282 -13.61 8.42 -22.03
N SER A 283 -14.29 7.50 -21.35
CA SER A 283 -15.75 7.44 -21.28
C SER A 283 -16.35 8.55 -20.40
N GLY A 284 -15.52 9.37 -19.75
CA GLY A 284 -15.98 10.48 -18.92
C GLY A 284 -16.31 10.10 -17.47
N ILE A 285 -15.78 8.99 -16.94
CA ILE A 285 -16.06 8.57 -15.55
C ILE A 285 -15.73 9.65 -14.50
N VAL A 286 -14.76 10.51 -14.82
CA VAL A 286 -14.29 11.61 -13.95
C VAL A 286 -14.97 12.94 -14.25
N MET A 287 -15.84 13.03 -15.25
CA MET A 287 -16.57 14.27 -15.56
C MET A 287 -17.52 14.65 -14.41
N PRO A 288 -17.96 15.93 -14.32
CA PRO A 288 -18.82 16.38 -13.22
C PRO A 288 -20.15 15.61 -13.08
N ASP A 289 -20.65 15.07 -14.18
CA ASP A 289 -21.85 14.23 -14.29
C ASP A 289 -21.52 12.72 -14.33
N GLY A 290 -20.24 12.37 -14.25
CA GLY A 290 -19.78 10.99 -14.12
C GLY A 290 -20.07 10.43 -12.72
N SER A 291 -20.00 9.10 -12.58
CA SER A 291 -20.21 8.44 -11.29
C SER A 291 -19.14 8.74 -10.24
N GLY A 292 -17.99 9.29 -10.67
CA GLY A 292 -16.80 9.39 -9.85
C GLY A 292 -16.21 8.03 -9.50
N ILE A 293 -15.36 8.01 -8.47
CA ILE A 293 -14.69 6.82 -7.97
C ILE A 293 -15.02 6.66 -6.49
N TYR A 294 -16.01 5.83 -6.19
CA TYR A 294 -16.39 5.53 -4.80
C TYR A 294 -15.22 4.93 -4.01
N ASP A 295 -14.89 5.57 -2.88
CA ASP A 295 -13.85 5.15 -1.95
C ASP A 295 -14.33 3.97 -1.07
N PRO A 296 -13.81 2.75 -1.26
CA PRO A 296 -14.21 1.58 -0.48
C PRO A 296 -13.65 1.57 0.94
N CYS A 297 -12.74 2.49 1.28
CA CYS A 297 -12.15 2.57 2.60
C CYS A 297 -12.94 3.47 3.53
N GLU A 298 -13.76 4.41 3.02
CA GLU A 298 -14.58 5.31 3.83
C GLU A 298 -15.98 4.76 4.13
N LYS A 299 -16.51 5.12 5.31
CA LYS A 299 -17.87 4.73 5.73
C LYS A 299 -18.91 5.57 5.00
N GLU A 300 -18.72 6.89 5.03
CA GLU A 300 -19.54 7.83 4.28
C GLU A 300 -19.25 7.72 2.79
N ALA A 301 -20.29 7.93 1.97
CA ALA A 301 -20.16 7.87 0.52
C ALA A 301 -19.22 8.97 0.01
N THR A 302 -17.97 8.59 -0.24
CA THR A 302 -16.89 9.52 -0.58
C THR A 302 -16.40 9.26 -2.00
N ASP A 303 -16.34 10.32 -2.81
CA ASP A 303 -15.71 10.27 -4.14
C ASP A 303 -14.20 10.52 -3.99
N ALA A 304 -13.37 9.52 -4.32
CA ALA A 304 -11.91 9.60 -4.24
C ALA A 304 -11.30 10.61 -5.21
N ILE A 305 -12.07 11.09 -6.20
CA ILE A 305 -11.67 12.20 -7.08
C ILE A 305 -12.48 13.48 -6.82
N GLY A 306 -13.19 13.56 -5.70
CA GLY A 306 -14.02 14.72 -5.34
C GLY A 306 -13.25 16.04 -5.26
N HIS A 307 -11.93 15.98 -5.04
CA HIS A 307 -11.03 17.13 -5.01
C HIS A 307 -10.71 17.74 -6.38
N LEU A 308 -11.02 17.05 -7.48
CA LEU A 308 -10.78 17.58 -8.83
C LEU A 308 -11.81 18.65 -9.18
N ASP A 309 -11.31 19.81 -9.64
CA ASP A 309 -12.17 20.84 -10.21
C ASP A 309 -12.65 20.47 -11.62
N ARG A 310 -13.60 21.26 -12.16
CA ARG A 310 -14.20 21.00 -13.47
C ARG A 310 -13.18 21.01 -14.62
N GLN A 311 -12.17 21.89 -14.57
CA GLN A 311 -11.18 22.00 -15.63
C GLN A 311 -10.20 20.82 -15.58
N GLN A 312 -9.76 20.43 -14.39
CA GLN A 312 -8.92 19.25 -14.19
C GLN A 312 -9.60 17.98 -14.71
N ARG A 313 -10.91 17.83 -14.46
CA ARG A 313 -11.71 16.70 -14.98
C ARG A 313 -11.73 16.67 -16.51
N GLU A 314 -12.04 17.80 -17.15
CA GLU A 314 -12.02 17.95 -18.61
C GLU A 314 -10.65 17.61 -19.19
N ASP A 315 -9.58 18.20 -18.65
CA ASP A 315 -8.22 18.04 -19.17
C ASP A 315 -7.75 16.57 -19.06
N ILE A 316 -8.05 15.90 -17.95
CA ILE A 316 -7.75 14.47 -17.75
C ILE A 316 -8.53 13.62 -18.74
N THR A 317 -9.83 13.85 -18.89
CA THR A 317 -10.68 13.09 -19.82
C THR A 317 -10.21 13.27 -21.26
N GLN A 318 -9.94 14.50 -21.69
CA GLN A 318 -9.44 14.81 -23.03
C GLN A 318 -8.07 14.16 -23.29
N SER A 319 -7.16 14.23 -22.30
CA SER A 319 -5.83 13.62 -22.38
C SER A 319 -5.92 12.10 -22.51
N ALA A 320 -6.81 11.45 -21.74
CA ALA A 320 -7.06 10.01 -21.82
C ALA A 320 -7.69 9.59 -23.16
N GLN A 321 -8.64 10.37 -23.69
CA GLN A 321 -9.22 10.15 -25.02
C GLN A 321 -8.16 10.22 -26.13
N HIS A 322 -7.19 11.13 -26.00
CA HIS A 322 -6.07 11.20 -26.94
C HIS A 322 -5.12 10.01 -26.79
N ALA A 323 -4.72 9.68 -25.56
CA ALA A 323 -3.85 8.55 -25.26
C ALA A 323 -4.46 7.21 -25.74
N LEU A 324 -5.77 7.03 -25.57
CA LEU A 324 -6.49 5.84 -26.04
C LEU A 324 -6.41 5.69 -27.56
N ARG A 325 -6.60 6.78 -28.32
CA ARG A 325 -6.46 6.77 -29.78
C ARG A 325 -5.02 6.47 -30.19
N LEU A 326 -4.02 7.09 -29.55
CA LEU A 326 -2.62 6.77 -29.78
C LEU A 326 -2.35 5.28 -29.57
N ALA A 327 -2.85 4.69 -28.48
CA ALA A 327 -2.74 3.25 -28.24
C ALA A 327 -3.43 2.43 -29.34
N ALA A 328 -4.65 2.80 -29.76
CA ALA A 328 -5.38 2.11 -30.83
C ALA A 328 -4.66 2.13 -32.17
N PHE A 329 -3.91 3.20 -32.46
CA PHE A 329 -3.14 3.35 -33.70
C PHE A 329 -1.65 3.00 -33.53
N GLY A 330 -1.29 2.14 -32.58
CA GLY A 330 0.06 1.58 -32.42
C GLY A 330 1.11 2.58 -31.94
N GLN A 331 0.70 3.72 -31.38
CA GLN A 331 1.55 4.81 -30.92
C GLN A 331 1.61 4.91 -29.39
N LEU A 332 1.39 3.80 -28.68
CA LEU A 332 1.42 3.75 -27.21
C LEU A 332 2.75 4.25 -26.63
N HIS A 333 3.87 4.03 -27.33
CA HIS A 333 5.20 4.51 -26.93
C HIS A 333 5.23 6.03 -26.67
N LYS A 334 4.45 6.83 -27.42
CA LYS A 334 4.31 8.28 -27.20
C LYS A 334 3.66 8.60 -25.86
N VAL A 335 2.61 7.86 -25.49
CA VAL A 335 1.93 8.00 -24.18
C VAL A 335 2.90 7.63 -23.04
N LEU A 336 3.70 6.59 -23.25
CA LEU A 336 4.70 6.11 -22.29
C LEU A 336 5.95 7.00 -22.23
N GLY A 337 6.07 8.00 -23.11
CA GLY A 337 7.23 8.90 -23.18
C GLY A 337 8.52 8.14 -23.48
N MET A 338 8.48 7.19 -24.41
CA MET A 338 9.62 6.38 -24.83
C MET A 338 9.67 6.21 -26.34
N ASP A 339 10.84 5.83 -26.84
CA ASP A 339 11.01 5.47 -28.24
C ASP A 339 10.28 4.16 -28.60
N PRO A 340 9.82 4.02 -29.85
CA PRO A 340 9.23 2.77 -30.31
C PRO A 340 10.24 1.62 -30.24
N LEU A 341 9.81 0.48 -29.70
CA LEU A 341 10.64 -0.72 -29.63
C LEU A 341 10.86 -1.34 -31.02
N PRO A 342 11.97 -2.05 -31.25
CA PRO A 342 12.21 -2.77 -32.50
C PRO A 342 11.06 -3.74 -32.85
N SER A 343 10.66 -3.73 -34.12
CA SER A 343 9.56 -4.57 -34.63
C SER A 343 9.89 -6.08 -34.61
N LYS A 344 11.18 -6.43 -34.73
CA LYS A 344 11.65 -7.81 -34.64
C LYS A 344 11.68 -8.26 -33.18
N MET A 345 10.86 -9.25 -32.83
CA MET A 345 10.94 -9.88 -31.51
C MET A 345 12.24 -10.70 -31.40
N PRO A 346 13.12 -10.44 -30.41
CA PRO A 346 14.20 -11.36 -30.12
C PRO A 346 13.61 -12.72 -29.72
N LYS A 347 14.25 -13.82 -30.15
CA LYS A 347 13.84 -15.18 -29.77
C LYS A 347 13.97 -15.31 -28.25
N LYS A 348 12.85 -15.38 -27.53
CA LYS A 348 12.85 -15.60 -26.07
C LYS A 348 13.49 -16.96 -25.75
N PRO A 349 14.40 -17.05 -24.76
CA PRO A 349 14.77 -18.33 -24.18
C PRO A 349 13.53 -18.98 -23.54
N LYS A 350 13.42 -20.32 -23.65
CA LYS A 350 12.22 -21.10 -23.33
C LYS A 350 11.89 -21.24 -21.83
N ASN A 351 12.61 -20.58 -20.93
CA ASN A 351 12.51 -20.86 -19.50
C ASN A 351 12.71 -19.60 -18.66
N GLU A 352 11.70 -18.73 -18.64
CA GLU A 352 11.56 -17.71 -17.59
C GLU A 352 10.39 -18.14 -16.71
N ASN A 353 10.68 -18.45 -15.44
CA ASN A 353 9.63 -18.55 -14.44
C ASN A 353 8.86 -17.21 -14.41
N PRO A 354 7.53 -17.22 -14.21
CA PRO A 354 6.78 -15.97 -14.07
C PRO A 354 7.39 -15.14 -12.94
N VAL A 355 7.97 -13.99 -13.27
CA VAL A 355 8.48 -13.06 -12.25
C VAL A 355 7.27 -12.41 -11.60
N ASP A 356 7.13 -12.60 -10.29
CA ASP A 356 6.16 -11.86 -9.50
C ASP A 356 6.66 -10.42 -9.32
N TYR A 357 6.11 -9.50 -10.10
CA TYR A 357 6.48 -8.09 -10.03
C TYR A 357 5.81 -7.35 -8.88
N THR A 358 4.94 -7.98 -8.08
CA THR A 358 4.14 -7.27 -7.08
C THR A 358 4.94 -6.95 -5.81
N VAL A 359 5.81 -7.87 -5.38
CA VAL A 359 6.62 -7.73 -4.16
C VAL A 359 7.96 -7.07 -4.47
N GLN A 360 8.19 -5.87 -3.95
CA GLN A 360 9.46 -5.12 -4.13
C GLN A 360 10.48 -5.37 -3.03
N ILE A 361 10.01 -5.50 -1.79
CA ILE A 361 10.83 -5.83 -0.63
C ILE A 361 10.15 -6.95 0.18
N PRO A 362 10.91 -7.82 0.88
CA PRO A 362 10.32 -8.87 1.71
C PRO A 362 9.33 -8.31 2.74
N PRO A 363 8.25 -9.05 3.09
CA PRO A 363 7.35 -8.66 4.16
C PRO A 363 8.11 -8.53 5.49
N SER A 364 7.57 -7.73 6.42
CA SER A 364 8.20 -7.56 7.73
C SER A 364 8.26 -8.90 8.48
N THR A 365 9.44 -9.24 8.98
CA THR A 365 9.64 -10.36 9.91
C THR A 365 9.45 -9.91 11.36
N THR A 366 9.49 -8.61 11.64
CA THR A 366 9.29 -8.02 12.98
C THR A 366 7.81 -7.85 13.29
N TYR A 367 7.04 -7.35 12.34
CA TYR A 367 5.58 -7.19 12.43
C TYR A 367 4.93 -8.03 11.33
N ALA A 368 4.89 -9.35 11.53
CA ALA A 368 4.30 -10.27 10.57
C ALA A 368 2.78 -10.06 10.49
N VAL A 369 2.28 -9.80 9.28
CA VAL A 369 0.85 -9.61 8.99
C VAL A 369 0.36 -10.81 8.20
N THR A 370 -0.84 -11.31 8.53
CA THR A 370 -1.47 -12.38 7.77
C THR A 370 -1.72 -11.92 6.33
N PRO A 371 -1.14 -12.58 5.31
CA PRO A 371 -1.30 -12.16 3.93
C PRO A 371 -2.74 -12.38 3.45
N MET A 372 -3.42 -11.29 3.09
CA MET A 372 -4.72 -11.36 2.40
C MET A 372 -4.46 -11.54 0.91
N LYS A 373 -5.07 -12.57 0.30
CA LYS A 373 -5.01 -12.78 -1.16
C LYS A 373 -6.37 -12.48 -1.78
N ARG A 374 -6.36 -11.83 -2.94
CA ARG A 374 -7.57 -11.69 -3.76
C ARG A 374 -8.12 -13.09 -4.07
N PRO A 375 -9.43 -13.33 -3.89
CA PRO A 375 -10.04 -14.61 -4.30
C PRO A 375 -9.72 -14.88 -5.77
N MET A 376 -9.24 -16.08 -6.05
CA MET A 376 -9.06 -16.54 -7.43
C MET A 376 -10.46 -16.86 -7.96
N GLU A 377 -10.93 -16.11 -8.96
CA GLU A 377 -12.05 -16.57 -9.76
C GLU A 377 -11.54 -17.83 -10.47
N GLU A 378 -12.09 -18.99 -10.14
CA GLU A 378 -11.81 -20.22 -10.89
C GLU A 378 -12.15 -19.93 -12.34
N ASP A 379 -11.12 -19.86 -13.20
CA ASP A 379 -11.31 -19.91 -14.63
C ASP A 379 -12.17 -21.15 -14.89
N GLY A 380 -13.37 -20.93 -15.45
CA GLY A 380 -14.23 -21.98 -15.97
C GLY A 380 -13.58 -22.65 -17.18
N GLU A 381 -12.39 -23.21 -17.01
CA GLU A 381 -11.83 -24.17 -17.94
C GLU A 381 -12.71 -25.40 -17.87
N GLU A 382 -13.65 -25.48 -18.82
CA GLU A 382 -14.25 -26.74 -19.24
C GLU A 382 -13.13 -27.78 -19.35
N LYS A 383 -13.10 -28.70 -18.38
CA LYS A 383 -12.28 -29.91 -18.45
C LYS A 383 -12.68 -30.64 -19.73
N SER A 384 -11.91 -30.41 -20.79
CA SER A 384 -12.02 -31.15 -22.04
C SER A 384 -11.91 -32.65 -21.74
N PRO A 385 -12.93 -33.48 -22.03
CA PRO A 385 -12.95 -34.88 -21.62
C PRO A 385 -12.17 -35.70 -22.66
N SER A 386 -10.84 -35.70 -22.58
CA SER A 386 -10.05 -36.49 -23.54
C SER A 386 -8.70 -36.99 -23.03
N LYS A 387 -8.65 -37.53 -21.80
CA LYS A 387 -7.57 -38.44 -21.37
C LYS A 387 -8.06 -39.60 -20.47
N LYS A 388 -9.14 -40.27 -20.87
CA LYS A 388 -9.46 -41.64 -20.38
C LYS A 388 -9.63 -42.57 -21.58
N LYS A 389 -8.52 -43.09 -22.10
CA LYS A 389 -8.44 -44.35 -22.87
C LYS A 389 -6.97 -44.66 -23.19
N LYS A 390 -6.29 -45.35 -22.27
CA LYS A 390 -5.24 -46.36 -22.56
C LYS A 390 -4.67 -46.89 -21.25
N LYS A 391 -5.40 -47.84 -20.65
CA LYS A 391 -4.86 -48.90 -19.79
C LYS A 391 -6.01 -49.86 -19.54
N ILE A 392 -6.09 -50.90 -20.36
CA ILE A 392 -6.61 -52.26 -20.09
C ILE A 392 -6.47 -53.00 -21.43
N GLN A 393 -5.42 -53.82 -21.54
CA GLN A 393 -5.43 -55.15 -22.15
C GLN A 393 -4.01 -55.72 -22.07
N LYS A 394 -3.78 -56.48 -21.00
CA LYS A 394 -2.91 -57.66 -20.99
C LYS A 394 -3.68 -58.74 -20.25
N LYS A 395 -4.45 -59.51 -21.02
CA LYS A 395 -4.63 -60.95 -20.90
C LYS A 395 -5.31 -61.43 -22.17
#